data_AF-A0A7C3E4S2-F1
#
_entry.id   AF-A0A7C3E4S2-F1
#
_cell.length_a   1.000
_cell.length_b   1.000
_cell.length_c   1.000
_cell.angle_alpha   90.00
_cell.angle_beta   90.00
_cell.angle_gamma   90.00
#
_symmetry.space_group_name_H-M   'P 1'
#
loop_
_entity.id
_entity.type
_entity.pdbx_description
1 polymer ?
#
loop_
_entity_poly.entity_id
_entity_poly.type
_entity_poly.pdbx_seq_one_letter_code
_entity_poly.pdbx_strand_id
1 'polypeptide(L)'
;MRFKPGDRVKIVERPMTAADAKSALFFDYFCNLTGTVSKVYDDGTLTVDIDLDSLPEDVRRRHHEIEESVRRRWLDGLSEENRDKLSEKESAVKLEYKILIAESDLVSLGKSSEPSSSKPKSSASASASEKKSSRSSAEKKESRPTEADLARAEAEHLKEIAKRIQSGA
;
A
#
# COMPACT_ATOMS: atom_id res chain seq x y z
N MET A 1 2.36 17.71 -19.73
CA MET A 1 1.33 16.73 -19.36
C MET A 1 1.19 15.70 -20.47
N ARG A 2 1.83 14.55 -20.28
CA ARG A 2 1.84 13.40 -21.21
C ARG A 2 0.62 12.49 -21.04
N PHE A 3 -0.06 12.55 -19.90
CA PHE A 3 -1.21 11.70 -19.57
C PHE A 3 -2.47 12.52 -19.30
N LYS A 4 -3.63 11.92 -19.57
CA LYS A 4 -4.94 12.49 -19.28
C LYS A 4 -5.75 11.53 -18.38
N PRO A 5 -6.74 12.05 -17.61
CA PRO A 5 -7.68 11.20 -16.90
C PRO A 5 -8.36 10.21 -17.86
N GLY A 6 -8.45 8.94 -17.46
CA GLY A 6 -8.96 7.84 -18.26
C GLY A 6 -7.92 7.08 -19.09
N ASP A 7 -6.66 7.54 -19.14
CA ASP A 7 -5.61 6.81 -19.86
C ASP A 7 -5.18 5.55 -19.10
N ARG A 8 -5.01 4.44 -19.82
CA ARG A 8 -4.43 3.19 -19.32
C ARG A 8 -2.92 3.33 -19.19
N VAL A 9 -2.41 3.07 -18.00
CA VAL A 9 -0.99 3.22 -17.66
C VAL A 9 -0.44 2.00 -16.94
N LYS A 10 0.87 1.81 -17.04
CA LYS A 10 1.66 0.85 -16.28
C LYS A 10 2.76 1.58 -15.53
N ILE A 11 3.00 1.19 -14.29
CA ILE A 11 4.10 1.73 -13.48
C ILE A 11 5.42 1.10 -13.94
N VAL A 12 6.44 1.95 -14.15
CA VAL A 12 7.78 1.50 -14.56
C VAL A 12 8.41 0.57 -13.53
N GLU A 13 9.22 -0.36 -14.02
CA GLU A 13 10.07 -1.18 -13.16
C GLU A 13 11.40 -0.46 -12.94
N ARG A 14 11.61 0.09 -11.74
CA ARG A 14 12.86 0.72 -11.32
C ARG A 14 13.08 0.54 -9.82
N PRO A 15 14.33 0.53 -9.34
CA PRO A 15 14.59 0.57 -7.91
C PRO A 15 14.19 1.92 -7.32
N MET A 16 13.69 1.87 -6.09
CA MET A 16 13.38 3.01 -5.25
C MET A 16 14.65 3.79 -4.95
N THR A 17 14.62 5.10 -5.22
CA THR A 17 15.74 5.99 -4.91
C THR A 17 15.58 6.64 -3.54
N ALA A 18 16.67 7.23 -3.01
CA ALA A 18 16.61 7.99 -1.76
C ALA A 18 15.69 9.23 -1.82
N ALA A 19 15.43 9.76 -3.03
CA ALA A 19 14.46 10.84 -3.21
C ALA A 19 13.02 10.32 -3.07
N ASP A 20 12.74 9.14 -3.62
CA ASP A 20 11.42 8.50 -3.50
C ASP A 20 11.10 8.10 -2.06
N ALA A 21 12.11 7.67 -1.30
CA ALA A 21 11.96 7.39 0.13
C ALA A 21 11.52 8.61 0.95
N LYS A 22 11.91 9.82 0.50
CA LYS A 22 11.52 11.07 1.16
C LYS A 22 10.18 11.58 0.66
N SER A 23 9.88 11.43 -0.63
CA SER A 23 8.64 11.90 -1.22
C SER A 23 7.46 10.95 -1.00
N ALA A 24 7.73 9.68 -0.72
CA ALA A 24 6.75 8.60 -0.63
C ALA A 24 5.89 8.43 -1.91
N LEU A 25 6.40 8.88 -3.07
CA LEU A 25 5.70 8.81 -4.36
C LEU A 25 5.93 7.51 -5.11
N PHE A 26 7.00 6.78 -4.78
CA PHE A 26 7.34 5.53 -5.46
C PHE A 26 7.91 4.52 -4.46
N PHE A 27 7.44 3.28 -4.56
CA PHE A 27 7.95 2.15 -3.81
C PHE A 27 8.17 0.97 -4.74
N ASP A 28 9.14 0.11 -4.42
CA ASP A 28 9.49 -1.05 -5.27
C ASP A 28 8.30 -1.97 -5.57
N TYR A 29 7.40 -2.15 -4.60
CA TYR A 29 6.22 -3.00 -4.75
C TYR A 29 5.13 -2.41 -5.66
N PHE A 30 5.29 -1.17 -6.14
CA PHE A 30 4.43 -0.60 -7.18
C PHE A 30 4.86 -0.98 -8.59
N CYS A 31 6.05 -1.54 -8.77
CA CYS A 31 6.55 -1.93 -10.08
C CYS A 31 5.58 -2.89 -10.77
N ASN A 32 5.41 -2.71 -12.08
CA ASN A 32 4.57 -3.54 -12.94
C ASN A 32 3.06 -3.51 -12.66
N LEU A 33 2.58 -2.72 -11.70
CA LEU A 33 1.13 -2.52 -11.52
C LEU A 33 0.53 -1.77 -12.71
N THR A 34 -0.71 -2.14 -13.06
CA THR A 34 -1.48 -1.50 -14.13
C THR A 34 -2.67 -0.79 -13.55
N GLY A 35 -3.10 0.26 -14.24
CA GLY A 35 -4.26 1.02 -13.79
C GLY A 35 -4.72 2.06 -14.80
N THR A 36 -5.59 2.94 -14.32
CA THR A 36 -6.15 4.03 -15.09
C THR A 36 -5.90 5.35 -14.37
N VAL A 37 -5.48 6.37 -15.10
CA VAL A 37 -5.29 7.71 -14.51
C VAL A 37 -6.64 8.26 -14.06
N SER A 38 -6.78 8.55 -12.77
CA SER A 38 -7.98 9.15 -12.19
C SER A 38 -7.90 10.67 -12.17
N LYS A 39 -6.76 11.22 -11.75
CA LYS A 39 -6.55 12.68 -11.65
C LYS A 39 -5.10 13.05 -11.96
N VAL A 40 -4.91 14.21 -12.57
CA VAL A 40 -3.61 14.83 -12.83
C VAL A 40 -3.51 16.12 -12.02
N TYR A 41 -2.38 16.33 -11.35
CA TYR A 41 -2.10 17.53 -10.57
C TYR A 41 -1.08 18.42 -11.32
N ASP A 42 -1.09 19.71 -10.99
CA ASP A 42 -0.25 20.72 -11.67
C ASP A 42 1.25 20.57 -11.35
N ASP A 43 1.58 19.89 -10.25
CA ASP A 43 2.96 19.60 -9.80
C ASP A 43 3.60 18.41 -10.53
N GLY A 44 2.90 17.81 -11.50
CA GLY A 44 3.38 16.64 -12.25
C GLY A 44 3.15 15.31 -11.53
N THR A 45 2.35 15.29 -10.45
CA THR A 45 1.87 14.04 -9.85
C THR A 45 0.51 13.63 -10.41
N LEU A 46 0.23 12.32 -10.36
CA LEU A 46 -1.00 11.73 -10.87
C LEU A 46 -1.53 10.69 -9.90
N THR A 47 -2.85 10.63 -9.75
CA THR A 47 -3.52 9.52 -9.07
C THR A 47 -3.88 8.46 -10.10
N VAL A 48 -3.44 7.23 -9.88
CA VAL A 48 -3.78 6.06 -10.69
C VAL A 48 -4.66 5.13 -9.86
N ASP A 49 -5.80 4.75 -10.43
CA ASP A 49 -6.65 3.69 -9.91
C ASP A 49 -6.11 2.34 -10.41
N ILE A 50 -5.69 1.48 -9.50
CA ILE A 50 -4.96 0.26 -9.81
C ILE A 50 -5.92 -0.90 -10.03
N ASP A 51 -5.65 -1.68 -11.08
CA ASP A 51 -6.37 -2.93 -11.33
C ASP A 51 -6.02 -3.93 -10.23
N LEU A 52 -7.02 -4.42 -9.49
CA LEU A 52 -6.81 -5.39 -8.40
C LEU A 52 -6.16 -6.70 -8.89
N ASP A 53 -6.36 -7.06 -10.15
CA ASP A 53 -5.74 -8.22 -10.80
C ASP A 53 -4.23 -8.05 -11.01
N SER A 54 -3.74 -6.82 -11.05
CA SER A 54 -2.31 -6.52 -11.15
C SER A 54 -1.61 -6.58 -9.79
N LEU A 55 -2.36 -6.51 -8.68
CA LEU A 55 -1.79 -6.57 -7.34
C LEU A 55 -1.27 -7.98 -7.02
N PRO A 56 -0.19 -8.09 -6.22
CA PRO A 56 0.23 -9.36 -5.64
C PRO A 56 -0.89 -10.01 -4.82
N GLU A 57 -0.94 -11.34 -4.82
CA GLU A 57 -2.02 -12.12 -4.18
C GLU A 57 -2.24 -11.76 -2.71
N ASP A 58 -1.16 -11.58 -1.94
CA ASP A 58 -1.26 -11.19 -0.54
C ASP A 58 -1.87 -9.80 -0.33
N VAL A 59 -1.54 -8.84 -1.20
CA VAL A 59 -2.07 -7.48 -1.12
C VAL A 59 -3.53 -7.48 -1.55
N ARG A 60 -3.88 -8.20 -2.61
CA ARG A 60 -5.26 -8.37 -3.08
C ARG A 60 -6.14 -9.01 -2.01
N ARG A 61 -5.65 -10.05 -1.34
CA ARG A 61 -6.37 -10.72 -0.24
C ARG A 61 -6.65 -9.75 0.90
N ARG A 62 -5.66 -9.00 1.36
CA ARG A 62 -5.84 -7.97 2.40
C ARG A 62 -6.83 -6.89 1.98
N HIS A 63 -6.77 -6.44 0.73
CA HIS A 63 -7.72 -5.46 0.20
C HIS A 63 -9.17 -5.97 0.31
N HIS A 64 -9.41 -7.24 -0.07
CA HIS A 64 -10.71 -7.88 0.04
C HIS A 64 -11.17 -8.04 1.49
N GLU A 65 -10.28 -8.46 2.40
CA GLU A 65 -10.58 -8.56 3.84
C GLU A 65 -10.99 -7.20 4.44
N ILE A 66 -10.30 -6.12 4.05
CA ILE A 66 -10.63 -4.76 4.48
C ILE A 66 -11.97 -4.32 3.89
N GLU A 67 -12.20 -4.56 2.60
CA GLU A 67 -13.47 -4.24 1.93
C GLU A 67 -14.65 -4.93 2.62
N GLU A 68 -14.53 -6.22 2.94
CA GLU A 68 -15.54 -6.95 3.69
C GLU A 68 -15.74 -6.38 5.10
N SER A 69 -14.65 -6.06 5.82
CA SER A 69 -14.74 -5.49 7.16
C SER A 69 -15.45 -4.13 7.15
N VAL A 70 -15.16 -3.28 6.17
CA VAL A 70 -15.82 -1.99 5.98
C VAL A 70 -17.29 -2.20 5.63
N ARG A 71 -17.58 -3.13 4.73
CA ARG A 71 -18.96 -3.48 4.35
C ARG A 71 -19.78 -3.94 5.55
N ARG A 72 -19.25 -4.87 6.36
CA ARG A 72 -19.92 -5.37 7.56
C ARG A 72 -20.18 -4.23 8.54
N ARG A 73 -19.16 -3.44 8.87
CA ARG A 73 -19.29 -2.30 9.78
C ARG A 73 -20.32 -1.27 9.29
N TRP A 74 -20.37 -1.03 7.99
CA TRP A 74 -21.35 -0.12 7.41
C TRP A 74 -22.77 -0.68 7.50
N LEU A 75 -22.97 -1.97 7.20
CA LEU A 75 -24.27 -2.64 7.33
C LEU A 75 -24.75 -2.73 8.78
N ASP A 76 -23.84 -3.00 9.73
CA ASP A 76 -24.14 -3.05 11.17
C ASP A 76 -24.50 -1.67 11.74
N GLY A 77 -24.06 -0.59 11.08
CA GLY A 77 -24.42 0.78 11.41
C GLY A 77 -25.80 1.22 10.90
N LEU A 78 -26.47 0.40 10.07
CA LEU A 78 -27.81 0.68 9.56
C LEU A 78 -28.87 0.03 10.44
N SER A 79 -30.02 0.71 10.58
CA SER A 79 -31.20 0.09 11.19
C SER A 79 -31.77 -1.02 10.29
N GLU A 80 -32.45 -2.01 10.87
CA GLU A 80 -33.04 -3.14 10.13
C GLU A 80 -33.94 -2.68 8.98
N GLU A 81 -34.78 -1.66 9.21
CA GLU A 81 -35.66 -1.07 8.20
C GLU A 81 -34.93 -0.44 7.00
N ASN A 82 -33.70 0.05 7.22
CA ASN A 82 -32.89 0.65 6.16
C ASN A 82 -32.06 -0.41 5.44
N ARG A 83 -31.67 -1.47 6.14
CA ARG A 83 -30.95 -2.61 5.57
C ARG A 83 -31.82 -3.39 4.58
N ASP A 84 -33.11 -3.58 4.88
CA ASP A 84 -34.06 -4.28 4.00
C ASP A 84 -34.46 -3.46 2.76
N LYS A 85 -34.25 -2.14 2.78
CA LYS A 85 -34.52 -1.24 1.65
C LYS A 85 -33.38 -1.16 0.64
N LEU A 86 -32.19 -1.65 0.98
CA LEU A 86 -31.03 -1.60 0.10
C LEU A 86 -31.09 -2.73 -0.93
N SER A 87 -30.92 -2.39 -2.21
CA SER A 87 -30.66 -3.40 -3.23
C SER A 87 -29.26 -4.00 -3.07
N GLU A 88 -29.03 -5.19 -3.64
CA GLU A 88 -27.70 -5.84 -3.60
C GLU A 88 -26.59 -4.92 -4.11
N LYS A 89 -26.88 -4.12 -5.14
CA LYS A 89 -25.96 -3.15 -5.73
C LYS A 89 -25.65 -1.98 -4.80
N GLU A 90 -26.63 -1.51 -4.04
CA GLU A 90 -26.44 -0.42 -3.07
C GLU A 90 -25.78 -0.92 -1.79
N SER A 91 -25.96 -2.20 -1.45
CA SER A 91 -25.26 -2.84 -0.34
C SER A 91 -23.79 -3.14 -0.64
N ALA A 92 -23.37 -3.05 -1.91
CA ALA A 92 -22.04 -3.39 -2.36
C ALA A 92 -21.09 -2.21 -2.11
N VAL A 93 -20.33 -2.30 -1.02
CA VAL A 93 -19.19 -1.41 -0.79
C VAL A 93 -18.01 -1.93 -1.60
N LYS A 94 -17.49 -1.09 -2.50
CA LYS A 94 -16.27 -1.37 -3.28
C LYS A 94 -15.19 -0.37 -2.90
N LEU A 95 -14.02 -0.86 -2.53
CA LEU A 95 -12.86 -0.03 -2.24
C LEU A 95 -11.97 0.09 -3.48
N GLU A 96 -11.66 1.33 -3.85
CA GLU A 96 -10.73 1.64 -4.94
C GLU A 96 -9.29 1.70 -4.40
N TYR A 97 -8.35 1.09 -5.11
CA TYR A 97 -6.94 1.10 -4.74
C TYR A 97 -6.21 2.20 -5.51
N LYS A 98 -6.14 3.41 -4.93
CA LYS A 98 -5.55 4.58 -5.58
C LYS A 98 -4.14 4.86 -5.07
N ILE A 99 -3.22 5.08 -6.00
CA ILE A 99 -1.83 5.45 -5.71
C ILE A 99 -1.54 6.82 -6.32
N LEU A 100 -0.81 7.66 -5.57
CA LEU A 100 -0.23 8.90 -6.07
C LEU A 100 1.20 8.63 -6.55
N ILE A 101 1.51 8.99 -7.79
CA ILE A 101 2.82 8.72 -8.42
C ILE A 101 3.24 9.87 -9.34
N ALA A 102 4.54 10.01 -9.60
CA ALA A 102 5.07 11.01 -10.52
C ALA A 102 4.83 10.65 -12.00
N GLU A 103 4.68 11.66 -12.85
CA GLU A 103 4.52 11.51 -14.31
C GLU A 103 5.68 10.74 -14.97
N SER A 104 6.90 10.87 -14.42
CA SER A 104 8.10 10.22 -14.93
C SER A 104 8.10 8.69 -14.80
N ASP A 105 7.28 8.16 -13.88
CA ASP A 105 7.28 6.74 -13.50
C ASP A 105 6.13 5.95 -14.15
N LEU A 106 5.46 6.55 -15.13
CA LEU A 106 4.34 5.95 -15.85
C LEU A 106 4.69 5.69 -17.31
N VAL A 107 4.16 4.58 -17.82
CA VAL A 107 4.20 4.20 -19.24
C VAL A 107 2.76 4.06 -19.74
N SER A 108 2.43 4.75 -20.83
CA SER A 108 1.13 4.58 -21.48
C SER A 108 1.06 3.21 -22.13
N LEU A 109 0.04 2.41 -21.81
CA LEU A 109 -0.21 1.11 -22.46
C LEU A 109 -0.94 1.25 -23.81
N GLY A 110 -1.11 2.48 -24.30
CA GLY A 110 -1.91 2.79 -25.47
C GLY A 110 -3.41 2.71 -25.20
N LYS A 111 -4.22 3.39 -26.01
CA LYS A 111 -5.67 3.19 -26.05
C LYS A 111 -5.92 1.84 -26.73
N SER A 112 -5.95 0.76 -25.97
CA SER A 112 -6.37 -0.53 -26.53
C SER A 112 -7.85 -0.44 -26.86
N SER A 113 -8.16 -0.15 -28.11
CA SER A 113 -9.35 -0.65 -28.78
C SER A 113 -9.32 -2.18 -28.68
N GLU A 114 -10.27 -2.73 -27.91
CA GLU A 114 -10.68 -4.15 -27.84
C GLU A 114 -9.62 -5.27 -27.66
N PRO A 115 -9.90 -6.29 -26.84
CA PRO A 115 -8.99 -7.40 -26.63
C PRO A 115 -9.05 -8.38 -27.81
N SER A 116 -8.03 -8.40 -28.66
CA SER A 116 -7.84 -9.50 -29.61
C SER A 116 -7.31 -10.73 -28.88
N SER A 117 -8.13 -11.77 -28.81
CA SER A 117 -7.79 -13.07 -28.25
C SER A 117 -6.77 -13.77 -29.17
N SER A 118 -5.49 -13.74 -28.83
CA SER A 118 -4.48 -14.64 -29.40
C SER A 118 -3.97 -15.60 -28.32
N LYS A 119 -4.60 -16.76 -28.35
CA LYS A 119 -4.25 -18.04 -27.75
C LYS A 119 -2.74 -18.35 -27.82
N PRO A 120 -2.08 -18.78 -26.72
CA PRO A 120 -0.90 -19.61 -26.81
C PRO A 120 -1.23 -21.05 -26.43
N LYS A 121 -0.88 -21.98 -27.34
CA LYS A 121 -0.97 -23.42 -27.18
C LYS A 121 0.46 -23.95 -26.97
N SER A 122 0.61 -24.80 -25.94
CA SER A 122 1.71 -25.76 -25.70
C SER A 122 3.10 -25.15 -25.41
N SER A 123 3.94 -25.67 -24.52
CA SER A 123 4.17 -27.07 -24.16
C SER A 123 4.90 -27.18 -22.79
N ALA A 124 4.76 -28.36 -22.17
CA ALA A 124 5.35 -28.76 -20.90
C ALA A 124 6.87 -29.01 -20.97
N SER A 125 7.58 -28.89 -19.83
CA SER A 125 8.19 -30.03 -19.12
C SER A 125 9.34 -29.63 -18.16
N ALA A 126 9.13 -29.97 -16.90
CA ALA A 126 10.05 -30.56 -15.90
C ALA A 126 11.53 -30.13 -15.74
N SER A 127 11.83 -29.77 -14.49
CA SER A 127 12.80 -30.43 -13.58
C SER A 127 14.07 -29.67 -13.14
N ALA A 128 14.10 -29.45 -11.82
CA ALA A 128 15.22 -29.62 -10.87
C ALA A 128 16.57 -28.92 -11.09
N SER A 129 16.93 -28.01 -10.17
CA SER A 129 17.96 -28.29 -9.16
C SER A 129 18.18 -27.13 -8.19
N GLU A 130 18.41 -27.52 -6.94
CA GLU A 130 18.81 -26.72 -5.79
C GLU A 130 20.04 -25.83 -6.03
N LYS A 131 20.07 -24.66 -5.38
CA LYS A 131 21.26 -24.26 -4.60
C LYS A 131 20.96 -23.26 -3.49
N LYS A 132 21.12 -23.80 -2.27
CA LYS A 132 21.52 -23.17 -1.00
C LYS A 132 22.39 -21.91 -1.19
N SER A 133 22.02 -20.82 -0.53
CA SER A 133 23.00 -19.84 -0.02
C SER A 133 22.42 -19.07 1.17
N SER A 134 22.73 -19.57 2.36
CA SER A 134 22.71 -18.84 3.62
C SER A 134 23.63 -17.63 3.56
N ARG A 135 23.12 -16.43 3.86
CA ARG A 135 23.96 -15.29 4.21
C ARG A 135 23.38 -14.58 5.44
N SER A 136 24.01 -14.90 6.56
CA SER A 136 23.93 -14.21 7.84
C SER A 136 24.68 -12.88 7.78
N SER A 137 23.97 -11.79 8.11
CA SER A 137 24.50 -10.53 8.64
C SER A 137 23.41 -10.02 9.60
N ALA A 138 23.50 -10.07 10.93
CA ALA A 138 24.51 -9.54 11.84
C ALA A 138 24.77 -8.04 11.63
N GLU A 139 23.83 -7.18 12.04
CA GLU A 139 24.21 -5.88 12.62
C GLU A 139 23.13 -5.30 13.56
N LYS A 140 23.58 -5.04 14.79
CA LYS A 140 23.04 -4.20 15.89
C LYS A 140 21.51 -4.15 16.08
N LYS A 141 21.00 -5.05 16.93
CA LYS A 141 19.87 -4.74 17.81
C LYS A 141 20.34 -3.75 18.87
N GLU A 142 19.97 -2.48 18.75
CA GLU A 142 19.86 -1.63 19.92
C GLU A 142 18.87 -2.30 20.87
N SER A 143 19.37 -2.78 22.00
CA SER A 143 18.55 -3.42 23.03
C SER A 143 17.50 -2.41 23.49
N ARG A 144 16.22 -2.78 23.36
CA ARG A 144 15.13 -2.04 24.01
C ARG A 144 15.49 -1.87 25.50
N PRO A 145 15.40 -0.65 26.06
CA PRO A 145 15.59 -0.43 27.48
C PRO A 145 14.74 -1.43 28.26
N THR A 146 15.34 -2.07 29.25
CA THR A 146 14.62 -3.02 30.09
C THR A 146 13.67 -2.24 31.00
N GLU A 147 12.65 -2.91 31.54
CA GLU A 147 11.69 -2.31 32.48
C GLU A 147 12.40 -1.68 33.70
N ALA A 148 13.53 -2.26 34.11
CA ALA A 148 14.39 -1.72 35.17
C ALA A 148 15.08 -0.40 34.79
N ASP A 149 15.45 -0.22 33.52
CA ASP A 149 16.05 1.03 33.03
C ASP A 149 15.03 2.15 32.97
N LEU A 150 13.80 1.84 32.55
CA LEU A 150 12.67 2.77 32.55
C LEU A 150 12.29 3.21 33.97
N ALA A 151 12.20 2.26 34.90
CA ALA A 151 11.88 2.56 36.30
C ALA A 151 12.94 3.43 36.99
N ARG A 152 14.23 3.24 36.66
CA ARG A 152 15.31 4.09 37.18
C ARG A 152 15.21 5.52 36.64
N ALA A 153 14.94 5.69 35.34
CA ALA A 153 14.76 7.00 34.73
C ALA A 153 13.56 7.76 35.30
N GLU A 154 12.42 7.08 35.52
CA GLU A 154 11.24 7.68 36.13
C GLU A 154 11.50 8.14 37.57
N ALA A 155 12.20 7.33 38.37
CA ALA A 155 12.55 7.68 39.75
C ALA A 155 13.48 8.90 39.84
N GLU A 156 14.41 9.05 38.90
CA GLU A 156 15.29 10.22 38.82
C GLU A 156 14.51 11.48 38.43
N HIS A 157 13.62 11.37 37.44
CA HIS A 157 12.77 12.49 37.02
C HIS A 157 11.82 12.96 38.14
N LEU A 158 11.23 12.03 38.89
CA LEU A 158 10.40 12.36 40.06
C LEU A 158 11.19 13.06 41.17
N LYS A 159 12.45 12.68 41.40
CA LYS A 159 13.33 13.36 42.36
C LYS A 159 13.68 14.77 41.92
N GLU A 160 13.89 14.99 40.63
CA GLU A 160 14.16 16.32 40.08
C GLU A 160 12.95 17.25 40.24
N ILE A 161 11.74 16.74 39.95
CA ILE A 161 10.49 17.46 40.16
C ILE A 161 10.31 17.80 41.65
N ALA A 162 10.50 16.83 42.55
CA ALA A 162 10.39 17.06 43.99
C ALA A 162 11.39 18.11 44.49
N LYS A 163 12.64 18.07 44.01
CA LYS A 163 13.66 19.06 44.34
C LYS A 163 13.29 20.45 43.84
N ARG A 164 12.69 20.56 42.65
CA ARG A 164 12.24 21.84 42.06
C ARG A 164 11.05 22.43 42.81
N ILE A 165 10.14 21.59 43.31
CA ILE A 165 9.04 22.01 44.17
C ILE A 165 9.59 22.50 45.53
N GLN A 166 10.60 21.82 46.07
CA GLN A 166 11.18 22.17 47.36
C GLN A 166 12.13 23.37 47.33
N SER A 167 12.73 23.68 46.17
CA SER A 167 13.54 24.89 45.94
C SER A 167 12.75 26.09 45.43
N GLY A 168 11.43 25.92 45.19
CA GLY A 168 10.52 26.93 44.66
C GLY A 168 9.51 27.47 45.67
N ALA A 169 9.74 27.24 46.97
CA ALA A 169 8.96 27.78 48.09
C ALA A 169 9.84 28.67 48.98
#